data_AF-A0A831ULF9-F1
#
_entry.id   AF-A0A831ULF9-F1
#
_cell.length_a   1.000
_cell.length_b   1.000
_cell.length_c   1.000
_cell.angle_alpha   90.00
_cell.angle_beta   90.00
_cell.angle_gamma   90.00
#
_symmetry.space_group_name_H-M   'P 1'
#
loop_
_entity.id
_entity.type
_entity.pdbx_description
1 polymer ?
#
loop_
_entity_poly.entity_id
_entity_poly.type
_entity_poly.pdbx_seq_one_letter_code
_entity_poly.pdbx_strand_id
1 'polypeptide(L)'
;MHKRVIAVSVGVGVLACAGMLCSCPPVSCDGNVNLIPFSGRYGYALEGPYDFVGSLTKDALTDPEWQLQGTLTFPTGGYRVGAIEVRIQESYPEQVRVRIPVTPPPPGVVVIQVLETISVERAIKASNQALFTLCIDTVS
;
A
#
# COMPACT_ATOMS: atom_id res chain seq x y z
N MET A 1 -41.43 12.57 -46.19
CA MET A 1 -40.45 11.49 -45.90
C MET A 1 -40.76 10.99 -44.49
N HIS A 2 -41.18 9.74 -44.29
CA HIS A 2 -40.31 8.60 -43.93
C HIS A 2 -39.43 8.89 -42.69
N LYS A 3 -39.53 8.19 -41.55
CA LYS A 3 -39.89 6.76 -41.30
C LYS A 3 -40.91 6.51 -40.16
N ARG A 4 -41.21 5.22 -39.95
CA ARG A 4 -42.11 4.56 -38.96
C ARG A 4 -41.42 3.30 -38.41
N VAL A 5 -41.79 2.69 -37.27
CA VAL A 5 -42.69 3.13 -36.18
C VAL A 5 -41.84 3.56 -34.95
N ILE A 6 -41.68 2.88 -33.80
CA ILE A 6 -42.24 1.66 -33.15
C ILE A 6 -42.19 1.87 -31.61
N ALA A 7 -42.88 1.04 -30.81
CA ALA A 7 -42.81 1.04 -29.34
C ALA A 7 -42.62 -0.38 -28.77
N VAL A 8 -41.83 -0.50 -27.69
CA VAL A 8 -41.72 -1.70 -26.84
C VAL A 8 -41.55 -1.24 -25.40
N SER A 9 -42.29 -1.84 -24.47
CA SER A 9 -42.12 -1.62 -23.03
C SER A 9 -41.28 -2.75 -22.42
N VAL A 10 -40.22 -2.40 -21.69
CA VAL A 10 -39.49 -3.32 -20.81
C VAL A 10 -39.12 -2.54 -19.54
N GLY A 11 -39.83 -2.82 -18.45
CA GLY A 11 -39.42 -2.39 -17.11
C GLY A 11 -38.68 -3.52 -16.41
N VAL A 12 -37.45 -3.27 -15.95
CA VAL A 12 -36.69 -4.20 -15.09
C VAL A 12 -35.95 -3.41 -14.02
N GLY A 13 -36.10 -3.84 -12.76
CA GLY A 13 -35.07 -3.72 -11.73
C GLY A 13 -34.64 -2.32 -11.30
N VAL A 14 -35.42 -1.70 -10.40
CA VAL A 14 -34.78 -1.00 -9.27
C VAL A 14 -34.17 -2.10 -8.39
N LEU A 15 -32.92 -2.49 -8.69
CA LEU A 15 -32.25 -3.55 -7.95
C LEU A 15 -31.76 -2.99 -6.61
N ALA A 16 -32.61 -3.10 -5.59
CA ALA A 16 -32.28 -2.68 -4.24
C ALA A 16 -31.21 -3.62 -3.65
N CYS A 17 -29.94 -3.20 -3.69
CA CYS A 17 -28.84 -3.84 -2.97
C CYS A 17 -28.92 -3.57 -1.45
N ALA A 18 -30.09 -3.80 -0.85
CA ALA A 18 -30.29 -3.83 0.58
C ALA A 18 -30.04 -5.26 1.07
N GLY A 19 -28.93 -5.47 1.80
CA GLY A 19 -28.64 -6.76 2.42
C GLY A 19 -27.66 -7.67 1.67
N MET A 20 -26.60 -7.12 1.09
CA MET A 20 -25.32 -7.84 1.08
C MET A 20 -24.28 -7.04 1.86
N LEU A 21 -23.71 -7.67 2.88
CA LEU A 21 -22.51 -7.19 3.53
C LEU A 21 -21.41 -7.13 2.45
N CYS A 22 -20.93 -5.93 2.14
CA CYS A 22 -19.73 -5.78 1.32
C CYS A 22 -18.51 -6.11 2.20
N SER A 23 -18.41 -7.39 2.60
CA SER A 23 -17.26 -7.97 3.28
C SER A 23 -16.11 -8.08 2.28
N CYS A 24 -15.60 -6.93 1.85
CA CYS A 24 -14.24 -6.82 1.36
C CYS A 24 -13.37 -7.41 2.48
N PRO A 25 -12.70 -8.57 2.27
CA PRO A 25 -11.97 -9.22 3.34
C PRO A 25 -10.92 -8.24 3.85
N PRO A 26 -10.69 -8.15 5.17
CA PRO A 26 -9.62 -7.30 5.70
C PRO A 26 -8.33 -7.76 5.04
N VAL A 27 -7.80 -6.95 4.12
CA VAL A 27 -6.69 -7.37 3.26
C VAL A 27 -5.49 -7.58 4.17
N SER A 28 -5.20 -8.85 4.44
CA SER A 28 -4.13 -9.24 5.36
C SER A 28 -2.81 -8.72 4.82
N CYS A 29 -2.04 -8.08 5.70
CA CYS A 29 -0.64 -7.83 5.45
C CYS A 29 0.16 -8.98 6.08
N ASP A 30 1.15 -9.48 5.35
CA ASP A 30 2.00 -10.57 5.81
C ASP A 30 3.03 -10.02 6.82
N GLY A 31 3.62 -8.86 6.50
CA GLY A 31 4.48 -8.09 7.38
C GLY A 31 3.97 -6.68 7.65
N ASN A 32 3.22 -6.46 8.73
CA ASN A 32 2.85 -5.10 9.16
C ASN A 32 4.10 -4.29 9.57
N VAL A 33 4.14 -3.03 9.14
CA VAL A 33 5.10 -2.02 9.61
C VAL A 33 4.47 -1.21 10.75
N ASN A 34 5.20 -1.03 11.84
CA ASN A 34 4.84 -0.17 12.96
C ASN A 34 5.06 1.30 12.60
N LEU A 35 4.10 2.18 12.96
CA LEU A 35 4.16 3.62 12.71
C LEU A 35 4.29 4.38 14.03
N ILE A 36 5.49 4.85 14.34
CA ILE A 36 5.81 5.56 15.60
C ILE A 36 5.79 7.07 15.32
N PRO A 37 4.81 7.85 15.83
CA PRO A 37 4.69 9.27 15.50
C PRO A 37 5.87 10.10 16.05
N PHE A 38 6.41 11.00 15.24
CA PHE A 38 7.51 11.88 15.67
C PHE A 38 7.03 12.98 16.63
N SER A 39 7.78 13.20 17.71
CA SER A 39 7.66 14.39 18.55
C SER A 39 8.28 15.62 17.86
N GLY A 40 7.46 16.42 17.19
CA GLY A 40 7.83 17.75 16.70
C GLY A 40 8.06 17.90 15.19
N ARG A 41 7.82 16.85 14.38
CA ARG A 41 7.70 16.97 12.90
C ARG A 41 6.52 16.17 12.38
N TYR A 42 6.04 16.49 11.18
CA TYR A 42 4.94 15.79 10.54
C TYR A 42 5.41 14.44 9.97
N GLY A 43 5.15 13.35 10.69
CA GLY A 43 5.45 12.02 10.21
C GLY A 43 5.60 10.95 11.29
N TYR A 44 6.02 9.79 10.82
CA TYR A 44 6.23 8.58 11.61
C TYR A 44 7.64 8.04 11.34
N ALA A 45 8.33 7.59 12.38
CA ALA A 45 9.37 6.58 12.23
C ALA A 45 8.71 5.23 11.93
N LEU A 46 9.41 4.38 11.18
CA LEU A 46 8.89 3.11 10.68
C LEU A 46 9.80 1.97 11.11
N GLU A 47 9.21 0.91 11.62
CA GLU A 47 9.90 -0.32 12.04
C GLU A 47 9.14 -1.55 11.51
N GLY A 48 9.80 -2.56 10.97
CA GLY A 48 9.11 -3.74 10.42
C GLY A 48 10.00 -4.93 10.06
N PRO A 49 9.42 -5.98 9.43
CA PRO A 49 10.15 -7.19 9.02
C PRO A 49 11.34 -6.92 8.09
N TYR A 50 12.28 -7.88 8.06
CA TYR A 50 13.59 -7.75 7.39
C TYR A 50 14.38 -6.53 7.89
N ASP A 51 14.40 -6.34 9.21
CA ASP A 51 15.01 -5.20 9.91
C ASP A 51 14.70 -3.86 9.22
N PHE A 52 13.44 -3.67 8.81
CA PHE A 52 13.02 -2.47 8.12
C PHE A 52 13.04 -1.30 9.07
N VAL A 53 13.81 -0.27 8.71
CA VAL A 53 13.86 1.01 9.43
C VAL A 53 13.65 2.14 8.42
N GLY A 54 12.83 3.13 8.77
CA GLY A 54 12.57 4.26 7.88
C GLY A 54 11.74 5.38 8.49
N SER A 55 11.21 6.24 7.61
CA SER A 55 10.29 7.31 7.97
C SER A 55 9.27 7.60 6.86
N LEU A 56 8.06 7.97 7.27
CA LEU A 56 7.01 8.53 6.41
C LEU A 56 6.72 9.96 6.88
N THR A 57 7.12 10.98 6.11
CA THR A 57 7.16 12.37 6.58
C THR A 57 6.68 13.40 5.55
N LYS A 58 6.27 14.58 6.03
CA LYS A 58 6.21 15.82 5.25
C LYS A 58 7.17 16.86 5.82
N ASP A 59 7.65 17.75 4.98
CA ASP A 59 8.48 18.88 5.40
C ASP A 59 7.59 20.07 5.80
N ALA A 60 6.49 20.30 5.08
CA ALA A 60 5.42 21.22 5.48
C ALA A 60 4.00 20.65 5.26
N LEU A 61 3.02 21.14 6.03
CA LEU A 61 1.60 20.79 5.86
C LEU A 61 1.00 21.29 4.53
N THR A 62 1.68 22.18 3.83
CA THR A 62 1.30 22.64 2.48
C THR A 62 1.61 21.61 1.39
N ASP A 63 2.46 20.62 1.69
CA ASP A 63 3.02 19.75 0.66
C ASP A 63 1.98 18.71 0.23
N PRO A 64 1.81 18.44 -1.08
CA PRO A 64 0.80 17.51 -1.57
C PRO A 64 1.16 16.04 -1.30
N GLU A 65 2.41 15.74 -0.94
CA GLU A 65 2.99 14.40 -0.94
C GLU A 65 3.72 14.13 0.37
N TRP A 66 3.53 12.93 0.91
CA TRP A 66 4.34 12.36 1.98
C TRP A 66 5.53 11.64 1.35
N GLN A 67 6.73 11.81 1.90
CA GLN A 67 7.92 11.08 1.49
C GLN A 67 8.07 9.85 2.39
N LEU A 68 7.98 8.67 1.81
CA LEU A 68 8.41 7.40 2.41
C LEU A 68 9.87 7.16 2.03
N GLN A 69 10.73 6.97 3.03
CA GLN A 69 12.12 6.55 2.87
C GLN A 69 12.44 5.45 3.89
N GLY A 70 13.30 4.50 3.55
CA GLY A 70 13.75 3.48 4.49
C GLY A 70 14.74 2.48 3.90
N THR A 71 15.16 1.51 4.71
CA THR A 71 16.08 0.44 4.33
C THR A 71 15.57 -0.90 4.87
N LEU A 72 15.58 -1.92 4.01
CA LEU A 72 15.42 -3.33 4.36
C LEU A 72 16.81 -3.96 4.49
N THR A 73 17.03 -4.88 5.43
CA THR A 73 18.27 -5.66 5.53
C THR A 73 17.97 -7.15 5.51
N PHE A 74 18.60 -7.85 4.55
CA PHE A 74 18.39 -9.28 4.32
C PHE A 74 19.59 -10.10 4.83
N PRO A 75 19.38 -11.30 5.40
CA PRO A 75 20.45 -12.12 6.00
C PRO A 75 21.36 -12.80 4.97
N THR A 76 20.95 -12.84 3.71
CA THR A 76 21.71 -13.40 2.58
C THR A 76 21.46 -12.56 1.34
N GLY A 77 22.41 -12.56 0.40
CA GLY A 77 22.21 -11.95 -0.91
C GLY A 77 21.13 -12.65 -1.75
N GLY A 78 20.50 -11.91 -2.66
CA GLY A 78 19.59 -12.47 -3.67
C GLY A 78 18.10 -12.35 -3.36
N TYR A 79 17.74 -11.69 -2.26
CA TYR A 79 16.41 -11.10 -2.11
C TYR A 79 16.20 -9.99 -3.14
N ARG A 80 14.95 -9.67 -3.46
CA ARG A 80 14.59 -8.55 -4.35
C ARG A 80 13.44 -7.76 -3.77
N VAL A 81 13.56 -6.44 -3.83
CA VAL A 81 12.47 -5.52 -3.48
C VAL A 81 11.84 -5.04 -4.78
N GLY A 82 10.53 -5.23 -4.92
CA GLY A 82 9.78 -4.73 -6.07
C GLY A 82 9.37 -3.26 -5.91
N ALA A 83 8.71 -2.71 -6.94
CA ALA A 83 8.20 -1.34 -6.88
C ALA A 83 7.14 -1.18 -5.79
N ILE A 84 7.26 -0.14 -4.97
CA ILE A 84 6.27 0.18 -3.92
C ILE A 84 4.91 0.47 -4.57
N GLU A 85 3.89 -0.31 -4.19
CA GLU A 85 2.51 -0.03 -4.54
C GLU A 85 1.88 0.92 -3.53
N VAL A 86 1.04 1.84 -4.00
CA VAL A 86 0.29 2.79 -3.17
C VAL A 86 -1.17 2.73 -3.62
N ARG A 87 -2.10 2.51 -2.70
CA ARG A 87 -3.53 2.38 -2.98
C ARG A 87 -4.35 3.13 -1.93
N ILE A 88 -5.21 4.04 -2.36
CA ILE A 88 -6.27 4.61 -1.51
C ILE A 88 -7.37 3.55 -1.37
N GLN A 89 -7.70 3.16 -0.15
CA GLN A 89 -8.72 2.16 0.17
C GLN A 89 -10.09 2.79 0.40
N GLU A 90 -10.10 3.92 1.12
CA GLU A 90 -11.29 4.74 1.43
C GLU A 90 -10.91 6.21 1.32
N SER A 91 -11.90 7.08 1.09
CA SER A 91 -11.67 8.52 0.89
C SER A 91 -12.16 9.42 2.03
N TYR A 92 -12.92 8.89 2.99
CA TYR A 92 -13.44 9.67 4.12
C TYR A 92 -13.70 8.81 5.39
N PRO A 93 -12.74 8.73 6.34
CA PRO A 93 -11.39 9.27 6.28
C PRO A 93 -10.57 8.65 5.15
N GLU A 94 -9.60 9.38 4.62
CA GLU A 94 -8.68 8.86 3.60
C GLU A 94 -7.82 7.75 4.22
N GLN A 95 -7.88 6.54 3.67
CA GLN A 95 -7.08 5.39 4.11
C GLN A 95 -6.11 5.00 3.00
N VAL A 96 -4.81 5.04 3.29
CA VAL A 96 -3.74 4.82 2.32
C VAL A 96 -2.96 3.57 2.69
N ARG A 97 -3.10 2.53 1.86
CA ARG A 97 -2.27 1.34 1.94
C ARG A 97 -1.02 1.52 1.10
N VAL A 98 0.13 1.20 1.68
CA VAL A 98 1.42 1.15 1.01
C VAL A 98 1.99 -0.25 1.15
N ARG A 99 2.41 -0.85 0.04
CA ARG A 99 2.90 -2.22 -0.02
C ARG A 99 4.30 -2.26 -0.61
N ILE A 100 5.22 -2.90 0.10
CA ILE A 100 6.62 -3.11 -0.27
C ILE A 100 6.77 -4.61 -0.58
N PRO A 101 6.66 -5.03 -1.84
CA PRO A 101 6.76 -6.46 -2.19
C PRO A 101 8.21 -6.94 -2.13
N VAL A 102 8.44 -8.08 -1.44
CA VAL A 102 9.76 -8.71 -1.30
C VAL A 102 9.74 -10.13 -1.89
N THR A 103 10.56 -10.39 -2.90
CA THR A 103 10.77 -11.74 -3.45
C THR A 103 12.01 -12.36 -2.80
N PRO A 104 11.90 -13.51 -2.11
CA PRO A 104 13.06 -14.24 -1.59
C PRO A 104 13.83 -14.95 -2.73
N PRO A 105 15.09 -15.35 -2.50
CA PRO A 105 15.82 -16.20 -3.45
C PRO A 105 15.09 -17.54 -3.67
N PRO A 106 15.09 -18.11 -4.90
CA PRO A 106 14.37 -19.35 -5.18
C PRO A 106 14.87 -20.56 -4.34
N PRO A 107 13.99 -21.49 -3.93
CA PRO A 107 14.39 -22.66 -3.17
C PRO A 107 15.49 -23.49 -3.84
N GLY A 108 16.51 -23.88 -3.07
CA GLY A 108 17.64 -24.69 -3.55
C GLY A 108 18.75 -23.90 -4.25
N VAL A 109 18.62 -22.58 -4.42
CA VAL A 109 19.71 -21.73 -4.93
C VAL A 109 20.78 -21.52 -3.85
N VAL A 110 22.06 -21.66 -4.22
CA VAL A 110 23.19 -21.30 -3.35
C VAL A 110 23.30 -19.78 -3.31
N VAL A 111 23.01 -19.20 -2.15
CA VAL A 111 23.10 -17.75 -1.89
C VAL A 111 24.35 -17.41 -1.08
N ILE A 112 24.87 -16.19 -1.26
CA ILE A 112 25.99 -15.68 -0.46
C ILE A 112 25.46 -15.25 0.91
N GLN A 113 26.05 -15.77 1.98
CA GLN A 113 25.75 -15.35 3.35
C GLN A 113 26.46 -14.02 3.66
N VAL A 114 25.83 -12.93 3.21
CA VAL A 114 26.23 -11.54 3.45
C VAL A 114 24.96 -10.73 3.74
N LEU A 115 25.06 -9.74 4.62
CA LEU A 115 23.96 -8.81 4.86
C LEU A 115 23.78 -7.92 3.62
N GLU A 116 22.60 -7.96 3.00
CA GLU A 116 22.24 -7.14 1.85
C GLU A 116 21.23 -6.08 2.29
N THR A 117 21.67 -4.82 2.38
CA THR A 117 20.80 -3.68 2.71
C THR A 117 20.30 -3.01 1.43
N ILE A 118 18.98 -2.90 1.27
CA ILE A 118 18.32 -2.31 0.11
C ILE A 118 17.49 -1.10 0.56
N SER A 119 17.85 0.08 0.07
CA SER A 119 17.11 1.33 0.29
C SER A 119 15.84 1.38 -0.56
N VAL A 120 14.79 1.97 -0.02
CA VAL A 120 13.50 2.21 -0.69
C VAL A 120 13.03 3.65 -0.49
N GLU A 121 12.43 4.23 -1.53
CA GLU A 121 11.89 5.59 -1.50
C GLU A 121 10.59 5.69 -2.32
N ARG A 122 9.62 6.46 -1.84
CA ARG A 122 8.38 6.76 -2.56
C ARG A 122 7.69 8.05 -2.10
N ALA A 123 7.46 8.97 -3.04
CA ALA A 123 6.48 10.04 -2.87
C ALA A 123 5.04 9.48 -2.92
N ILE A 124 4.21 9.87 -1.95
CA ILE A 124 2.84 9.40 -1.73
C ILE A 124 1.91 10.60 -1.63
N LYS A 125 1.14 10.86 -2.70
CA LYS A 125 0.13 11.92 -2.72
C LYS A 125 -1.07 11.53 -1.86
N ALA A 126 -1.22 12.18 -0.70
CA ALA A 126 -2.31 11.97 0.25
C ALA A 126 -2.47 13.19 1.17
N SER A 127 -3.66 13.35 1.76
CA SER A 127 -3.96 14.43 2.71
C SER A 127 -3.16 14.33 4.00
N ASN A 128 -3.20 15.41 4.80
CA ASN A 128 -2.51 15.48 6.10
C ASN A 128 -3.21 14.67 7.20
N GLN A 129 -4.42 14.15 6.94
CA GLN A 129 -5.22 13.34 7.86
C GLN A 129 -5.37 11.90 7.37
N ALA A 130 -4.63 11.51 6.34
CA ALA A 130 -4.63 10.15 5.80
C ALA A 130 -4.18 9.13 6.86
N LEU A 131 -4.95 8.05 7.00
CA LEU A 131 -4.64 6.92 7.86
C LEU A 131 -3.80 5.93 7.05
N PHE A 132 -2.55 5.73 7.47
CA PHE A 132 -1.59 4.91 6.74
C PHE A 132 -1.52 3.48 7.27
N THR A 133 -1.48 2.52 6.35
CA THR A 133 -1.17 1.12 6.62
C THR A 133 0.00 0.71 5.71
N LEU A 134 1.19 0.53 6.29
CA LEU A 134 2.40 0.12 5.58
C LEU A 134 2.66 -1.37 5.80
N CYS A 135 2.92 -2.09 4.72
CA CYS A 135 3.09 -3.53 4.74
C CYS A 135 4.24 -3.99 3.84
N ILE A 136 5.06 -4.91 4.34
CA ILE A 136 6.11 -5.60 3.60
C ILE A 136 5.60 -7.02 3.38
N ASP A 137 5.25 -7.36 2.14
CA ASP A 137 4.63 -8.64 1.81
C ASP A 137 5.61 -9.53 1.05
N THR A 138 5.76 -10.78 1.50
CA THR A 138 6.50 -11.80 0.77
C THR A 138 5.73 -12.16 -0.51
N VAL A 139 6.41 -12.14 -1.66
CA VAL A 139 5.83 -12.53 -2.96
C VAL A 139 6.63 -13.68 -3.58
N SER A 140 5.94 -14.82 -3.74
CA SER A 140 6.41 -16.09 -4.31
C SER A 140 5.95 -16.26 -5.76
#